data_AF-A0AAR2IWP3-F1
#
_entry.id   AF-A0AAR2IWP3-F1
#
_cell.length_a   1.000
_cell.length_b   1.000
_cell.length_c   1.000
_cell.angle_alpha   90.00
_cell.angle_beta   90.00
_cell.angle_gamma   90.00
#
_symmetry.space_group_name_H-M   'P 1'
#
loop_
_entity.id
_entity.type
_entity.pdbx_description
1 polymer ?
#
loop_
_entity_poly.entity_id
_entity_poly.type
_entity_poly.pdbx_seq_one_letter_code
_entity_poly.pdbx_strand_id
1 'polypeptide(L)'
;PSALYRHLSPSDPCPHLSPSDPCPHLSPSDPCPHLSPSDPCPHLSPSDLYRHLSPSAPYRHLSPSAPYRHLSPSDPCPHLSPSDPCPHLSPSDPCPHLSPSAPYRHLSPSDPCPHLSPSDPPSDPCPHLSPSDPCPHLTAGWKLNHVCLWST
;
A
#
# COMPACT_ATOMS: atom_id res chain seq x y z
N PRO A 1 -3.86 18.23 30.20
CA PRO A 1 -3.26 17.19 29.33
C PRO A 1 -4.12 17.00 28.07
N SER A 2 -3.98 17.93 27.12
CA SER A 2 -4.88 18.06 25.97
C SER A 2 -4.11 17.98 24.64
N ALA A 3 -3.23 16.98 24.51
CA ALA A 3 -2.65 16.61 23.21
C ALA A 3 -3.60 15.68 22.43
N LEU A 4 -4.89 15.98 22.46
CA LEU A 4 -5.94 15.19 21.80
C LEU A 4 -5.82 15.37 20.28
N TYR A 5 -5.39 14.30 19.60
CA TYR A 5 -5.65 14.02 18.20
C TYR A 5 -5.24 15.09 17.18
N ARG A 6 -3.93 15.33 16.98
CA ARG A 6 -3.46 16.10 15.81
C ARG A 6 -3.57 15.27 14.54
N HIS A 7 -4.53 15.60 13.69
CA HIS A 7 -4.49 15.25 12.27
C HIS A 7 -3.33 16.01 11.63
N LEU A 8 -2.40 15.30 10.97
CA LEU A 8 -1.31 15.92 10.23
C LEU A 8 -1.69 16.00 8.75
N SER A 9 -1.87 17.22 8.26
CA SER A 9 -2.09 17.52 6.84
C SER A 9 -1.10 18.58 6.38
N PRO A 10 0.15 18.19 6.08
CA PRO A 10 1.06 19.09 5.40
C PRO A 10 0.51 19.43 4.02
N SER A 11 0.56 20.72 3.70
CA SER A 11 0.02 21.33 2.48
C SER A 11 1.07 22.18 1.75
N ASP A 12 2.34 21.85 1.94
CA ASP A 12 3.43 22.47 1.21
C ASP A 12 4.25 21.37 0.52
N PRO A 13 4.59 21.54 -0.77
CA PRO A 13 5.40 20.58 -1.50
C PRO A 13 6.78 20.46 -0.87
N CYS A 14 7.25 19.24 -0.78
CA CYS A 14 8.48 18.90 -0.07
C CYS A 14 9.22 17.78 -0.79
N PRO A 15 10.56 17.75 -0.81
CA PRO A 15 11.27 16.62 -1.43
C PRO A 15 11.06 15.31 -0.63
N HIS A 16 10.95 15.42 0.70
CA HIS A 16 10.80 14.31 1.62
C HIS A 16 9.87 14.70 2.78
N LEU A 17 8.92 13.83 3.10
CA LEU A 17 8.06 13.95 4.29
C LEU A 17 8.30 12.74 5.19
N SER A 18 8.77 13.00 6.42
CA SER A 18 9.10 11.96 7.41
C SER A 18 8.64 12.39 8.80
N PRO A 19 7.33 12.32 9.10
CA PRO A 19 6.85 12.61 10.44
C PRO A 19 7.38 11.57 11.43
N SER A 20 7.85 12.08 12.57
CA SER A 20 8.45 11.32 13.68
C SER A 20 7.69 11.53 14.99
N ASP A 21 6.41 11.91 14.89
CA ASP A 21 5.51 12.03 16.04
C ASP A 21 4.28 11.17 15.75
N PRO A 22 3.79 10.37 16.73
CA PRO A 22 2.56 9.62 16.58
C PRO A 22 1.38 10.55 16.26
N CYS A 23 0.61 10.21 15.24
CA CYS A 23 -0.59 10.95 14.88
C CYS A 23 -1.73 9.97 14.55
N PRO A 24 -2.98 10.24 14.96
CA PRO A 24 -4.11 9.38 14.61
C PRO A 24 -4.34 9.28 13.10
N HIS A 25 -4.03 10.35 12.36
CA HIS A 25 -4.28 10.48 10.93
C HIS A 25 -3.20 11.34 10.27
N LEU A 26 -2.69 10.88 9.13
CA LEU A 26 -1.75 11.58 8.26
C LEU A 26 -2.33 11.63 6.84
N SER A 27 -2.64 12.84 6.35
CA SER A 27 -3.20 13.06 5.01
C SER A 27 -2.50 14.24 4.33
N PRO A 28 -1.30 14.01 3.80
CA PRO A 28 -0.57 15.00 3.03
C PRO A 28 -1.27 15.23 1.67
N SER A 29 -1.44 16.49 1.31
CA SER A 29 -2.22 16.91 0.13
C SER A 29 -1.39 17.51 -0.99
N ASP A 30 -0.11 17.75 -0.76
CA ASP A 30 0.82 18.32 -1.75
C ASP A 30 1.84 17.28 -2.23
N PRO A 31 2.46 17.51 -3.41
CA PRO A 31 3.43 16.60 -3.97
C PRO A 31 4.65 16.48 -3.06
N CYS A 32 4.91 15.26 -2.58
CA CYS A 32 6.20 14.93 -1.99
C CYS A 32 6.72 13.63 -2.62
N PRO A 33 7.87 13.64 -3.33
CA PRO A 33 8.39 12.43 -4.00
C PRO A 33 8.58 11.23 -3.07
N HIS A 34 8.88 11.48 -1.79
CA HIS A 34 9.12 10.45 -0.79
C HIS A 34 8.34 10.70 0.50
N LEU A 35 7.60 9.69 0.96
CA LEU A 35 6.90 9.68 2.25
C LEU A 35 7.32 8.47 3.07
N SER A 36 7.93 8.73 4.23
CA SER A 36 8.50 7.71 5.13
C SER A 36 8.18 8.03 6.59
N PRO A 37 6.92 7.89 7.01
CA PRO A 37 6.55 8.05 8.41
C PRO A 37 7.17 6.94 9.27
N SER A 38 7.77 7.33 10.40
CA SER A 38 8.51 6.44 11.30
C SER A 38 7.80 6.15 12.62
N ASP A 39 6.69 6.84 12.89
CA ASP A 39 5.88 6.64 14.09
C ASP A 39 4.49 6.09 13.78
N PRO A 40 3.84 5.40 14.74
CA PRO A 40 2.54 4.80 14.54
C PRO A 40 1.51 5.84 14.10
N CYS A 41 0.83 5.53 13.00
CA CYS A 41 -0.28 6.31 12.52
C CYS A 41 -1.39 5.34 12.08
N PRO A 42 -2.51 5.26 12.81
CA PRO A 42 -3.59 4.32 12.49
C PRO A 42 -4.12 4.46 11.05
N HIS A 43 -4.11 5.67 10.49
CA HIS A 43 -4.67 5.97 9.17
C HIS A 43 -3.75 6.87 8.34
N LEU A 44 -3.31 6.36 7.19
CA LEU A 44 -2.51 7.10 6.23
C LEU A 44 -3.25 7.19 4.88
N SER A 45 -3.56 8.41 4.47
CA SER A 45 -4.33 8.71 3.25
C SER A 45 -3.70 9.85 2.46
N PRO A 46 -2.57 9.61 1.77
CA PRO A 46 -1.97 10.58 0.86
C PRO A 46 -2.85 10.78 -0.38
N SER A 47 -3.03 12.03 -0.79
CA SER A 47 -3.94 12.42 -1.89
C SER A 47 -3.23 12.96 -3.15
N ASP A 48 -1.91 13.10 -3.14
CA ASP A 48 -1.13 13.63 -4.27
C ASP A 48 0.00 12.68 -4.70
N LEU A 49 0.70 12.97 -5.80
CA LEU A 49 1.71 12.08 -6.39
C LEU A 49 2.92 11.85 -5.46
N TYR A 50 3.16 10.57 -5.14
CA TYR A 50 4.38 10.10 -4.47
C TYR A 50 5.17 9.20 -5.42
N ARG A 51 6.49 9.34 -5.52
CA ARG A 51 7.29 8.30 -6.21
C ARG A 51 7.44 7.07 -5.34
N HIS A 52 7.71 7.28 -4.05
CA HIS A 52 7.98 6.23 -3.08
C HIS A 52 7.20 6.46 -1.79
N LEU A 53 6.49 5.43 -1.36
CA LEU A 53 5.80 5.37 -0.07
C LEU A 53 6.38 4.21 0.73
N SER A 54 7.11 4.52 1.81
CA SER A 54 7.83 3.53 2.62
C SER A 54 7.59 3.78 4.11
N PRO A 55 6.38 3.46 4.60
CA PRO A 55 6.09 3.52 6.03
C PRO A 55 6.88 2.45 6.79
N SER A 56 7.47 2.86 7.92
CA SER A 56 8.27 2.00 8.82
C SER A 56 7.68 1.94 10.23
N ALA A 57 6.36 2.09 10.32
CA ALA A 57 5.60 1.96 11.55
C ALA A 57 4.29 1.23 11.25
N PRO A 58 3.62 0.64 12.25
CA PRO A 58 2.35 -0.04 12.02
C PRO A 58 1.23 0.95 11.67
N TYR A 59 0.45 0.58 10.65
CA TYR A 59 -0.77 1.28 10.23
C TYR A 59 -1.94 0.33 10.35
N ARG A 60 -3.12 0.81 10.75
CA ARG A 60 -4.34 -0.01 10.66
C ARG A 60 -4.91 0.02 9.23
N HIS A 61 -4.88 1.20 8.61
CA HIS A 61 -5.40 1.45 7.27
C HIS A 61 -4.44 2.32 6.46
N LEU A 62 -4.11 1.85 5.25
CA LEU A 62 -3.36 2.60 4.25
C LEU A 62 -4.20 2.72 2.98
N SER A 63 -4.60 3.95 2.63
CA SER A 63 -5.51 4.26 1.53
C SER A 63 -4.98 5.39 0.65
N PRO A 64 -3.88 5.18 -0.09
CA PRO A 64 -3.37 6.18 -1.01
C PRO A 64 -4.34 6.37 -2.18
N SER A 65 -4.66 7.63 -2.48
CA SER A 65 -5.63 8.03 -3.51
C SER A 65 -4.99 8.74 -4.71
N ALA A 66 -3.68 8.60 -4.86
CA ALA A 66 -2.92 9.14 -5.98
C ALA A 66 -1.93 8.08 -6.49
N PRO A 67 -1.42 8.23 -7.73
CA PRO A 67 -0.47 7.27 -8.29
C PRO A 67 0.84 7.27 -7.50
N TYR A 68 1.42 6.09 -7.34
CA TYR A 68 2.78 5.96 -6.83
C TYR A 68 3.52 4.85 -7.53
N ARG A 69 4.85 5.00 -7.63
CA ARG A 69 5.67 4.03 -8.37
C ARG A 69 5.98 2.81 -7.52
N HIS A 70 6.29 3.04 -6.24
CA HIS A 70 6.69 2.01 -5.29
C HIS A 70 6.00 2.19 -3.94
N LEU A 71 5.45 1.10 -3.41
CA LEU A 71 4.95 1.00 -2.04
C LEU A 71 5.62 -0.18 -1.33
N SER A 72 6.28 0.14 -0.22
CA SER A 72 7.03 -0.84 0.57
C SER A 72 6.83 -0.58 2.07
N PRO A 73 5.66 -0.97 2.63
CA PRO A 73 5.47 -0.92 4.07
C PRO A 73 6.38 -1.96 4.72
N SER A 74 7.12 -1.53 5.75
CA SER A 74 8.04 -2.39 6.49
C SER A 74 7.41 -3.00 7.74
N ASP A 75 6.19 -2.57 8.10
CA ASP A 75 5.45 -3.01 9.28
C ASP A 75 4.04 -3.49 8.89
N PRO A 76 3.35 -4.22 9.79
CA PRO A 76 2.03 -4.76 9.51
C PRO A 76 1.01 -3.70 9.10
N CYS A 77 0.27 -4.00 8.03
CA CYS A 77 -0.84 -3.19 7.55
C CYS A 77 -2.08 -4.09 7.34
N PRO A 78 -3.01 -4.15 8.30
CA PRO A 78 -4.21 -4.98 8.22
C PRO A 78 -5.05 -4.73 6.96
N HIS A 79 -5.15 -3.46 6.53
CA HIS A 79 -5.94 -3.04 5.39
C HIS A 79 -5.17 -2.09 4.48
N LEU A 80 -4.87 -2.57 3.28
CA LEU A 80 -4.26 -1.79 2.21
C LEU A 80 -5.25 -1.68 1.03
N SER A 81 -5.72 -0.46 0.78
CA SER A 81 -6.74 -0.16 -0.25
C SER A 81 -6.33 1.02 -1.10
N PRO A 82 -5.39 0.85 -2.03
CA PRO A 82 -5.02 1.92 -2.94
C PRO A 82 -6.02 2.10 -4.07
N SER A 83 -6.38 3.36 -4.32
CA SER A 83 -7.33 3.71 -5.37
C SER A 83 -6.68 3.78 -6.76
N ASP A 84 -5.39 4.14 -6.80
CA ASP A 84 -4.66 4.39 -8.04
C ASP A 84 -3.61 3.31 -8.35
N PRO A 85 -3.14 3.24 -9.62
CA PRO A 85 -2.15 2.27 -10.05
C PRO A 85 -0.86 2.37 -9.25
N CYS A 86 -0.36 1.21 -8.83
CA CYS A 86 0.97 1.05 -8.28
C CYS A 86 1.72 0.00 -9.08
N PRO A 87 2.78 0.35 -9.82
CA PRO A 87 3.56 -0.63 -10.56
C PRO A 87 4.26 -1.66 -9.67
N HIS A 88 4.69 -1.29 -8.46
CA HIS A 88 5.49 -2.14 -7.57
C HIS A 88 5.01 -2.08 -6.11
N LEU A 89 4.48 -3.19 -5.61
CA LEU A 89 4.09 -3.37 -4.21
C LEU A 89 4.94 -4.47 -3.56
N SER A 90 5.67 -4.13 -2.50
CA SER A 90 6.55 -5.06 -1.77
C SER A 90 6.45 -4.84 -0.26
N PRO A 91 5.37 -5.31 0.40
CA PRO A 91 5.27 -5.27 1.84
C PRO A 91 6.23 -6.29 2.46
N SER A 92 6.97 -5.86 3.49
CA SER A 92 7.87 -6.74 4.25
C SER A 92 7.16 -7.56 5.32
N ASP A 93 5.97 -7.11 5.74
CA ASP A 93 5.16 -7.70 6.81
C ASP A 93 3.77 -8.07 6.29
N PRO A 94 2.99 -8.88 7.05
CA PRO A 94 1.68 -9.35 6.64
C PRO A 94 0.71 -8.21 6.31
N CYS A 95 0.04 -8.34 5.17
CA CYS A 95 -1.11 -7.52 4.78
C CYS A 95 -2.37 -8.39 4.64
N PRO A 96 -3.12 -8.62 5.74
CA PRO A 96 -4.33 -9.45 5.76
C PRO A 96 -5.34 -9.16 4.65
N HIS A 97 -5.60 -7.89 4.39
CA HIS A 97 -6.57 -7.44 3.37
C HIS A 97 -5.92 -6.46 2.40
N LEU A 98 -5.73 -6.91 1.16
CA LEU A 98 -5.27 -6.13 0.04
C LEU A 98 -6.40 -5.97 -0.98
N SER A 99 -6.93 -4.76 -1.12
CA SER A 99 -8.07 -4.46 -1.99
C SER A 99 -7.77 -3.24 -2.88
N PRO A 100 -6.91 -3.40 -3.89
CA PRO A 100 -6.58 -2.33 -4.81
C PRO A 100 -7.75 -2.09 -5.79
N SER A 101 -8.03 -0.82 -6.09
CA SER A 101 -8.97 -0.49 -7.16
C SER A 101 -8.34 -0.64 -8.53
N ALA A 102 -7.02 -0.48 -8.64
CA ALA A 102 -6.26 -0.54 -9.88
C ALA A 102 -5.24 -1.69 -9.87
N PRO A 103 -4.81 -2.18 -11.05
CA PRO A 103 -3.87 -3.28 -11.14
C PRO A 103 -2.44 -2.93 -10.71
N TYR A 104 -1.70 -3.94 -10.21
CA TYR A 104 -0.25 -3.91 -10.03
C TYR A 104 0.47 -4.63 -11.16
N ARG A 105 1.69 -4.22 -11.51
CA ARG A 105 2.57 -4.98 -12.42
C ARG A 105 3.40 -6.01 -11.65
N HIS A 106 3.90 -5.62 -10.48
CA HIS A 106 4.73 -6.45 -9.62
C HIS A 106 4.20 -6.40 -8.18
N LEU A 107 3.94 -7.56 -7.61
CA LEU A 107 3.59 -7.72 -6.20
C LEU A 107 4.52 -8.79 -5.61
N SER A 108 5.35 -8.40 -4.66
CA SER A 108 6.35 -9.28 -4.03
C SER A 108 6.33 -9.08 -2.51
N PRO A 109 5.31 -9.62 -1.83
CA PRO A 109 5.22 -9.54 -0.39
C PRO A 109 6.17 -10.57 0.25
N SER A 110 6.86 -10.19 1.31
CA SER A 110 7.71 -11.14 2.07
C SER A 110 6.85 -12.15 2.84
N ASP A 111 5.67 -11.72 3.31
CA ASP A 111 4.70 -12.52 4.05
C ASP A 111 3.39 -12.72 3.26
N PRO A 112 2.59 -13.74 3.59
CA PRO A 112 1.34 -14.01 2.90
C PRO A 112 0.29 -12.89 3.09
N CYS A 113 -0.42 -12.57 2.01
CA CYS A 113 -1.60 -11.71 2.01
C CYS A 113 -2.86 -12.59 1.89
N PRO A 114 -3.50 -13.02 2.99
CA PRO A 114 -4.57 -14.00 2.95
C PRO A 114 -5.75 -13.59 2.08
N HIS A 115 -6.11 -12.31 2.03
CA HIS A 115 -7.20 -11.81 1.18
C HIS A 115 -6.70 -10.77 0.17
N LEU A 116 -6.66 -11.16 -1.11
CA LEU A 116 -6.37 -10.27 -2.23
C LEU A 116 -7.60 -10.17 -3.14
N SER A 117 -8.16 -8.97 -3.26
CA SER A 117 -9.37 -8.69 -4.05
C SER A 117 -9.23 -7.39 -4.86
N PRO A 118 -8.56 -7.42 -6.03
CA PRO A 118 -8.50 -6.28 -6.94
C PRO A 118 -9.83 -6.02 -7.65
N SER A 119 -10.18 -4.75 -7.86
CA SER A 119 -11.38 -4.35 -8.61
C SER A 119 -11.22 -4.51 -10.12
N ASP A 120 -10.04 -4.19 -10.66
CA ASP A 120 -9.69 -4.34 -12.08
C ASP A 120 -8.63 -5.45 -12.28
N PRO A 121 -8.69 -6.21 -13.39
CA PRO A 121 -7.68 -7.20 -13.70
C PRO A 121 -6.31 -6.53 -13.94
N PRO A 122 -5.19 -7.22 -13.63
CA PRO A 122 -3.87 -6.80 -14.07
C PRO A 122 -3.89 -6.53 -15.58
N SER A 123 -3.38 -5.36 -15.99
CA SER A 123 -3.24 -5.03 -17.42
C SER A 123 -2.27 -5.96 -18.14
N ASP A 124 -1.46 -6.69 -17.36
CA ASP A 124 -0.54 -7.71 -17.84
C ASP A 124 -1.13 -9.10 -17.55
N PRO A 125 -1.16 -10.04 -18.52
CA PRO A 125 -1.73 -11.38 -18.34
C PRO A 125 -1.03 -12.22 -17.26
N CYS A 126 0.17 -11.82 -16.81
CA CYS A 126 0.92 -12.46 -15.74
C CYS A 126 1.54 -11.38 -14.82
N PRO A 127 0.82 -10.81 -13.83
CA PRO A 127 1.50 -10.01 -12.81
C PRO A 127 2.56 -10.87 -12.13
N HIS A 128 3.78 -10.34 -11.97
CA HIS A 128 4.84 -11.07 -11.29
C HIS A 128 4.54 -11.10 -9.80
N LEU A 129 3.80 -12.12 -9.38
CA LEU A 129 3.46 -12.41 -7.99
C LEU A 129 4.55 -13.34 -7.43
N SER A 130 5.49 -12.79 -6.66
CA SER A 130 6.48 -13.59 -5.90
C SER A 130 6.28 -13.34 -4.41
N PRO A 131 5.23 -13.91 -3.80
CA PRO A 131 5.20 -14.02 -2.37
C PRO A 131 6.22 -15.09 -1.93
N SER A 132 6.89 -14.90 -0.80
CA SER A 132 7.73 -15.98 -0.21
C SER A 132 6.86 -17.15 0.28
N ASP A 133 5.56 -16.93 0.52
CA ASP A 133 4.58 -17.91 1.03
C ASP A 133 3.17 -17.69 0.38
N PRO A 134 2.44 -18.73 -0.07
CA PRO A 134 1.23 -18.57 -0.89
C PRO A 134 0.04 -17.91 -0.16
N CYS A 135 -0.73 -17.10 -0.90
CA CYS A 135 -1.96 -16.47 -0.42
C CYS A 135 -3.17 -17.43 -0.51
N PRO A 136 -3.78 -17.87 0.61
CA PRO A 136 -4.85 -18.89 0.60
C PRO A 136 -6.22 -18.46 0.03
N HIS A 137 -6.55 -17.17 0.02
CA HIS A 137 -7.85 -16.67 -0.49
C HIS A 137 -7.69 -15.56 -1.53
N LEU A 138 -7.29 -15.95 -2.74
CA LEU A 138 -7.49 -15.17 -3.95
C LEU A 138 -8.94 -15.35 -4.46
N THR A 139 -9.87 -14.58 -3.89
CA THR A 139 -11.22 -14.46 -4.46
C THR A 139 -11.20 -13.36 -5.50
N ALA A 140 -10.85 -13.72 -6.73
CA ALA A 140 -11.12 -12.84 -7.83
C ALA A 140 -12.04 -13.61 -8.81
N GLY A 141 -13.14 -12.96 -9.19
CA GLY A 141 -14.18 -13.53 -10.05
C GLY A 141 -13.75 -13.64 -11.52
N TRP A 142 -12.55 -14.14 -11.81
CA TRP A 142 -12.00 -14.29 -13.16
C TRP A 142 -11.90 -15.76 -13.51
N LYS A 143 -13.08 -16.36 -13.69
CA LYS A 143 -13.19 -17.59 -14.46
C LYS A 143 -13.08 -17.18 -15.93
N LEU A 144 -11.90 -17.27 -16.54
CA LEU A 144 -11.67 -17.51 -17.98
C LEU A 144 -10.16 -17.41 -18.35
N ASN A 145 -9.55 -18.57 -18.60
CA ASN A 145 -8.51 -18.81 -19.62
C ASN A 145 -7.16 -18.06 -19.60
N HIS A 146 -6.58 -17.69 -18.45
CA HIS A 146 -5.15 -17.35 -18.41
C HIS A 146 -4.48 -18.09 -17.26
N VAL A 147 -3.90 -19.26 -17.56
CA VAL A 147 -3.06 -20.05 -16.66
C VAL A 147 -1.81 -19.24 -16.35
N CYS A 148 -1.77 -18.61 -15.17
CA CYS A 148 -0.51 -18.25 -14.55
C CYS A 148 0.13 -19.55 -14.08
N LEU A 149 1.10 -20.04 -14.84
CA LEU A 149 1.96 -21.16 -14.45
C LEU A 149 2.71 -20.75 -13.18
N TRP A 150 2.32 -21.36 -12.07
CA TRP A 150 3.10 -21.40 -10.85
C TRP A 150 4.41 -22.13 -11.14
N SER A 151 5.53 -21.45 -11.07
CA SER A 151 6.82 -22.13 -10.98
C SER A 151 7.17 -22.24 -9.51
N THR A 152 7.09 -23.48 -9.02
CA THR A 152 7.68 -23.98 -7.78
C THR A 152 9.13 -23.55 -7.59
#